data_AF-A0A1I2Q4H4-F1
#
_entry.id   AF-A0A1I2Q4H4-F1
#
_cell.length_a   1.000
_cell.length_b   1.000
_cell.length_c   1.000
_cell.angle_alpha   90.00
_cell.angle_beta   90.00
_cell.angle_gamma   90.00
#
_symmetry.space_group_name_H-M   'P 1'
#
loop_
_entity.id
_entity.type
_entity.pdbx_description
1 polymer ?
#
loop_
_entity_poly.entity_id
_entity_poly.type
_entity_poly.pdbx_seq_one_letter_code
_entity_poly.pdbx_strand_id
1 'polypeptide(L)'
;MPALTGLPTWRRPGEADWSQVDWPLFAAERQRTIEHAGELGLWTVVGAIHHEPGAERPFNSLYVIGDDGVLAGRYDKRFLSSREAAVLYEAGDHATVVTVDGMRFGCAICVEARVPEVFTEYESRGVDCVLLASYSDAPPSESLDDRRPLAYALLTEMWIAFAVPGAVAGATTSGVAAPDDRWLARGVPDGTPQVVFADLDPDNRTVLPAYDSGRAWRARQAPTIRTRLGKVELLGSSGDPAPGP
;
A
#
# COMPACT_ATOMS: atom_id res chain seq x y z
N MET A 1 30.22 2.28 19.80
CA MET A 1 29.42 3.05 18.83
C MET A 1 27.99 2.50 18.88
N PRO A 2 27.04 3.19 19.54
CA PRO A 2 25.65 2.75 19.64
C PRO A 2 24.77 3.41 18.55
N ALA A 3 23.70 2.72 18.17
CA ALA A 3 22.72 3.12 17.17
C ALA A 3 21.98 4.43 17.53
N LEU A 4 21.67 5.22 16.50
CA LEU A 4 21.39 6.66 16.53
C LEU A 4 19.91 7.05 16.77
N THR A 5 19.06 6.18 17.32
CA THR A 5 17.61 6.45 17.40
C THR A 5 16.95 5.95 18.69
N GLY A 6 17.35 6.49 19.84
CA GLY A 6 16.49 6.51 21.03
C GLY A 6 15.75 7.83 21.09
N LEU A 7 14.42 7.83 21.03
CA LEU A 7 13.64 9.05 21.29
C LEU A 7 12.89 8.97 22.63
N PRO A 8 13.11 9.94 23.54
CA PRO A 8 12.37 10.08 24.78
C PRO A 8 10.96 10.64 24.54
N THR A 9 10.14 10.55 25.58
CA THR A 9 8.78 11.08 25.76
C THR A 9 8.55 12.53 25.23
N TRP A 10 7.27 12.97 25.16
CA TRP A 10 6.76 14.38 25.14
C TRP A 10 6.37 15.08 23.80
N ARG A 11 5.23 15.83 23.89
CA ARG A 11 4.88 17.16 23.29
C ARG A 11 4.76 17.29 21.75
N ARG A 12 3.92 18.24 21.30
CA ARG A 12 3.49 18.48 19.90
C ARG A 12 4.65 18.24 18.90
N PRO A 13 4.47 17.40 17.86
CA PRO A 13 5.54 17.16 16.90
C PRO A 13 5.92 18.49 16.23
N GLY A 14 7.19 18.85 16.27
CA GLY A 14 7.73 19.90 15.40
C GLY A 14 7.58 19.47 13.94
N GLU A 15 7.53 20.45 13.04
CA GLU A 15 7.57 20.20 11.59
C GLU A 15 8.86 19.46 11.22
N ALA A 16 8.79 18.50 10.29
CA ALA A 16 10.00 17.84 9.81
C ALA A 16 10.86 18.82 9.02
N ASP A 17 12.14 18.89 9.37
CA ASP A 17 13.11 19.72 8.64
C ASP A 17 13.70 18.93 7.46
N TRP A 18 13.10 19.12 6.29
CA TRP A 18 13.54 18.50 5.04
C TRP A 18 14.78 19.16 4.43
N SER A 19 15.26 20.29 4.96
CA SER A 19 16.47 20.96 4.46
C SER A 19 17.76 20.18 4.76
N GLN A 20 17.71 19.27 5.73
CA GLN A 20 18.84 18.43 6.13
C GLN A 20 19.00 17.17 5.27
N VAL A 21 18.07 16.90 4.35
CA VAL A 21 18.12 15.71 3.50
C VAL A 21 19.06 15.92 2.32
N ASP A 22 19.99 14.99 2.14
CA ASP A 22 20.85 14.91 0.96
C ASP A 22 20.08 14.33 -0.23
N TRP A 23 19.30 15.19 -0.90
CA TRP A 23 18.53 14.80 -2.08
C TRP A 23 19.38 14.24 -3.23
N PRO A 24 20.59 14.79 -3.52
CA PRO A 24 21.50 14.17 -4.48
C PRO A 24 21.85 12.72 -4.13
N LEU A 25 22.12 12.40 -2.85
CA LEU A 25 22.37 11.02 -2.43
C LEU A 25 21.15 10.12 -2.67
N PHE A 26 19.95 10.55 -2.29
CA PHE A 26 18.71 9.78 -2.56
C PHE A 26 18.52 9.52 -4.06
N ALA A 27 18.81 10.52 -4.91
CA ALA A 27 18.75 10.36 -6.36
C ALA A 27 19.79 9.34 -6.88
N ALA A 28 21.01 9.37 -6.34
CA ALA A 28 22.06 8.43 -6.71
C ALA A 28 21.74 6.99 -6.27
N GLU A 29 21.24 6.77 -5.04
CA GLU A 29 20.85 5.43 -4.58
C GLU A 29 19.63 4.89 -5.35
N ARG A 30 18.68 5.75 -5.71
CA ARG A 30 17.58 5.38 -6.61
C ARG A 30 18.11 4.93 -7.97
N GLN A 31 19.04 5.70 -8.55
CA GLN A 31 19.63 5.36 -9.84
C GLN A 31 20.38 4.01 -9.80
N ARG A 32 21.17 3.75 -8.75
CA ARG A 32 21.80 2.45 -8.55
C ARG A 32 20.79 1.32 -8.44
N THR A 33 19.71 1.53 -7.71
CA THR A 33 18.63 0.54 -7.57
C THR A 33 18.00 0.21 -8.93
N ILE A 34 17.78 1.24 -9.76
CA ILE A 34 17.25 1.07 -11.12
C ILE A 34 18.22 0.25 -11.98
N GLU A 35 19.51 0.58 -11.96
CA GLU A 35 20.54 -0.15 -12.72
C GLU A 35 20.63 -1.62 -12.30
N HIS A 36 20.64 -1.90 -10.99
CA HIS A 36 20.70 -3.28 -10.49
C HIS A 36 19.45 -4.09 -10.82
N ALA A 37 18.26 -3.47 -10.81
CA ALA A 37 17.04 -4.14 -11.24
C ALA A 37 17.12 -4.58 -12.71
N GLY A 38 17.66 -3.73 -13.58
CA GLY A 38 17.90 -4.04 -14.99
C GLY A 38 18.97 -5.11 -15.21
N GLU A 39 20.08 -5.04 -14.48
CA GLU A 39 21.16 -6.06 -14.55
C GLU A 39 20.67 -7.45 -14.12
N LEU A 40 19.76 -7.51 -13.14
CA LEU A 40 19.19 -8.76 -12.64
C LEU A 40 17.99 -9.24 -13.45
N GLY A 41 17.41 -8.41 -14.33
CA GLY A 41 16.18 -8.72 -15.04
C GLY A 41 14.99 -8.88 -14.09
N LEU A 42 14.87 -8.04 -13.07
CA LEU A 42 13.83 -8.13 -12.04
C LEU A 42 12.99 -6.86 -11.96
N TRP A 43 11.67 -7.03 -12.12
CA TRP A 43 10.71 -6.02 -11.70
C TRP A 43 10.87 -5.76 -10.20
N THR A 44 11.04 -4.50 -9.84
CA THR A 44 11.37 -4.09 -8.47
C THR A 44 10.46 -2.96 -8.02
N VAL A 45 9.86 -3.10 -6.85
CA VAL A 45 9.10 -2.03 -6.19
C VAL A 45 9.78 -1.67 -4.87
N VAL A 46 10.18 -0.41 -4.74
CA VAL A 46 10.96 0.08 -3.60
C VAL A 46 10.31 1.30 -2.95
N GLY A 47 10.15 1.23 -1.63
CA GLY A 47 9.66 2.35 -0.83
C GLY A 47 10.74 3.43 -0.68
N ALA A 48 10.36 4.69 -0.87
CA ALA A 48 11.29 5.81 -0.81
C ALA A 48 10.58 7.12 -0.47
N ILE A 49 11.37 8.10 -0.03
CA ILE A 49 10.93 9.48 0.06
C ILE A 49 11.24 10.15 -1.28
N HIS A 50 10.25 10.79 -1.89
CA HIS A 50 10.40 11.54 -3.14
C HIS A 50 10.22 13.02 -2.88
N HIS A 51 11.13 13.85 -3.35
CA HIS A 51 10.94 15.30 -3.37
C HIS A 51 10.95 15.79 -4.81
N GLU A 52 9.88 16.48 -5.19
CA GLU A 52 9.73 17.09 -6.49
C GLU A 52 9.99 18.60 -6.36
N PRO A 53 10.72 19.23 -7.30
CA PRO A 53 10.88 20.67 -7.30
C PRO A 53 9.54 21.40 -7.29
N GLY A 54 9.31 22.24 -6.28
CA GLY A 54 8.07 23.00 -6.11
C GLY A 54 7.09 22.41 -5.10
N ALA A 55 7.29 21.18 -4.63
CA ALA A 55 6.56 20.64 -3.49
C ALA A 55 7.05 21.27 -2.17
N GLU A 56 6.12 21.65 -1.30
CA GLU A 56 6.41 22.16 0.05
C GLU A 56 7.01 21.05 0.93
N ARG A 57 6.52 19.82 0.79
CA ARG A 57 7.01 18.64 1.51
C ARG A 57 7.14 17.45 0.56
N PRO A 58 8.03 16.49 0.85
CA PRO A 58 8.17 15.32 0.02
C PRO A 58 6.95 14.39 0.11
N PHE A 59 6.94 13.38 -0.75
CA PHE A 59 5.95 12.31 -0.80
C PHE A 59 6.52 11.01 -0.23
N ASN A 60 5.70 10.26 0.49
CA ASN A 60 5.98 8.86 0.82
C ASN A 60 5.61 7.99 -0.38
N SER A 61 6.59 7.38 -1.03
CA SER A 61 6.43 6.88 -2.39
C SER A 61 6.85 5.41 -2.54
N LEU A 62 6.33 4.75 -3.56
CA LEU A 62 6.85 3.50 -4.11
C LEU A 62 7.31 3.77 -5.55
N TYR A 63 8.58 3.52 -5.86
CA TYR A 63 9.05 3.49 -7.24
C TYR A 63 8.83 2.10 -7.81
N VAL A 64 8.29 2.03 -9.03
CA VAL A 64 8.08 0.80 -9.78
C VAL A 64 9.08 0.78 -10.92
N ILE A 65 9.99 -0.18 -10.88
CA ILE A 65 11.14 -0.30 -11.76
C ILE A 65 10.95 -1.56 -12.61
N GLY A 66 11.06 -1.42 -13.92
CA GLY A 66 11.03 -2.52 -14.87
C GLY A 66 12.27 -3.40 -14.78
N ASP A 67 12.14 -4.63 -15.24
CA ASP A 67 13.24 -5.59 -15.42
C ASP A 67 14.25 -5.16 -16.49
N ASP A 68 13.95 -4.13 -17.27
CA ASP A 68 14.85 -3.46 -18.22
C ASP A 68 15.68 -2.33 -17.58
N GLY A 69 15.51 -2.08 -16.27
CA GLY A 69 16.17 -0.98 -15.57
C GLY A 69 15.60 0.39 -15.94
N VAL A 70 14.30 0.47 -16.26
CA VAL A 70 13.59 1.73 -16.49
C VAL A 70 12.56 1.98 -15.38
N LEU A 71 12.38 3.25 -14.99
CA LEU A 71 11.33 3.63 -14.07
C LEU A 71 9.96 3.54 -14.77
N ALA A 72 9.23 2.45 -14.53
CA ALA A 72 7.90 2.19 -15.10
C ALA A 72 6.81 3.05 -14.44
N GLY A 73 7.02 3.49 -13.20
CA GLY A 73 6.11 4.40 -12.52
C GLY A 73 6.54 4.80 -11.12
N ARG A 74 5.77 5.70 -10.53
CA ARG A 74 5.85 6.12 -9.13
C ARG A 74 4.44 6.08 -8.56
N TYR A 75 4.31 5.67 -7.31
CA TYR A 75 3.08 5.79 -6.54
C TYR A 75 3.37 6.62 -5.31
N ASP A 76 2.65 7.73 -5.14
CA ASP A 76 2.75 8.59 -3.96
C ASP A 76 1.56 8.29 -3.04
N LYS A 77 1.82 8.07 -1.74
CA LYS A 77 0.78 7.74 -0.75
C LYS A 77 -0.34 8.78 -0.78
N ARG A 78 -1.56 8.35 -1.07
CA ARG A 78 -2.70 9.25 -1.33
C ARG A 78 -3.44 9.62 -0.05
N PHE A 79 -3.55 8.66 0.88
CA PHE A 79 -4.20 8.90 2.17
C PHE A 79 -3.18 8.87 3.29
N LEU A 80 -2.92 10.05 3.84
CA LEU A 80 -1.98 10.26 4.94
C LEU A 80 -2.68 10.12 6.30
N SER A 81 -1.96 9.60 7.29
CA SER A 81 -2.40 9.73 8.68
C SER A 81 -2.39 11.20 9.11
N SER A 82 -3.14 11.55 10.16
CA SER A 82 -3.18 12.92 10.68
C SER A 82 -1.79 13.46 11.04
N ARG A 83 -0.88 12.58 11.49
CA ARG A 83 0.52 12.96 11.76
C ARG A 83 1.28 13.23 10.47
N GLU A 84 1.17 12.34 9.48
CA GLU A 84 1.87 12.51 8.21
C GLU A 84 1.45 13.79 7.49
N ALA A 85 0.15 14.06 7.40
CA ALA A 85 -0.39 15.27 6.78
C ALA A 85 0.00 16.54 7.53
N ALA A 86 0.09 16.49 8.87
CA ALA A 86 0.41 17.67 9.66
C ALA A 86 1.86 18.11 9.51
N VAL A 87 2.82 17.18 9.47
CA VAL A 87 4.24 17.51 9.65
C VAL A 87 5.23 16.79 8.74
N LEU A 88 4.81 15.80 7.93
CA LEU A 88 5.76 14.97 7.17
C LEU A 88 5.63 15.13 5.65
N TYR A 89 4.46 14.83 5.10
CA TYR A 89 4.35 14.56 3.66
C TYR A 89 3.21 15.33 3.00
N GLU A 90 3.35 15.55 1.70
CA GLU A 90 2.23 15.82 0.81
C GLU A 90 1.57 14.51 0.35
N ALA A 91 0.29 14.59 0.00
CA ALA A 91 -0.49 13.44 -0.46
C ALA A 91 -0.36 13.29 -1.98
N GLY A 92 -0.19 12.05 -2.44
CA GLY A 92 -0.36 11.71 -3.84
C GLY A 92 -1.81 11.82 -4.30
N ASP A 93 -2.04 11.92 -5.61
CA ASP A 93 -3.35 12.21 -6.19
C ASP A 93 -3.88 11.12 -7.13
N HIS A 94 -3.10 10.09 -7.43
CA HIS A 94 -3.48 9.06 -8.39
C HIS A 94 -3.10 7.64 -7.97
N ALA A 95 -3.88 6.67 -8.45
CA ALA A 95 -3.53 5.27 -8.38
C ALA A 95 -2.53 4.90 -9.49
N THR A 96 -1.52 4.11 -9.14
CA THR A 96 -0.54 3.55 -10.09
C THR A 96 -0.90 2.10 -10.40
N VAL A 97 -0.90 1.75 -11.69
CA VAL A 97 -1.09 0.37 -12.17
C VAL A 97 -0.05 0.05 -13.22
N VAL A 98 0.69 -1.04 -13.04
CA VAL A 98 1.64 -1.58 -14.04
C VAL A 98 1.20 -2.97 -14.50
N THR A 99 1.65 -3.38 -15.69
CA THR A 99 1.38 -4.73 -16.21
C THR A 99 2.69 -5.49 -16.37
N VAL A 100 2.77 -6.68 -15.79
CA VAL A 100 3.92 -7.58 -15.84
C VAL A 100 3.41 -8.94 -16.30
N ASP A 101 3.91 -9.44 -17.43
CA ASP A 101 3.53 -10.75 -18.00
C ASP A 101 2.01 -10.99 -18.10
N GLY A 102 1.25 -9.93 -18.41
CA GLY A 102 -0.21 -9.98 -18.53
C GLY A 102 -0.98 -9.82 -17.22
N MET A 103 -0.31 -9.82 -16.06
CA MET A 103 -0.90 -9.51 -14.76
C MET A 103 -0.78 -8.02 -14.43
N ARG A 104 -1.79 -7.47 -13.76
CA ARG A 104 -1.89 -6.05 -13.40
C ARG A 104 -1.61 -5.86 -11.91
N PHE A 105 -0.69 -4.95 -11.58
CA PHE A 105 -0.27 -4.68 -10.21
C PHE A 105 -0.62 -3.25 -9.79
N GLY A 106 -1.23 -3.09 -8.62
CA GLY A 106 -1.47 -1.81 -7.96
C GLY A 106 -0.55 -1.59 -6.75
N CYS A 107 -0.49 -0.37 -6.22
CA CYS A 107 0.35 0.00 -5.09
C CYS A 107 -0.47 0.64 -3.97
N ALA A 108 -0.16 0.33 -2.72
CA ALA A 108 -0.76 1.00 -1.56
C ALA A 108 0.23 1.08 -0.41
N ILE A 109 0.07 2.09 0.47
CA ILE A 109 1.02 2.32 1.57
C ILE A 109 0.30 2.45 2.92
N CYS A 110 0.64 1.54 3.84
CA CYS A 110 0.39 1.59 5.28
C CYS A 110 -1.08 1.91 5.65
N VAL A 111 -1.37 3.15 6.08
CA VAL A 111 -2.70 3.56 6.56
C VAL A 111 -3.77 3.44 5.48
N GLU A 112 -3.40 3.39 4.20
CA GLU A 112 -4.30 3.12 3.09
C GLU A 112 -4.95 1.74 3.17
N ALA A 113 -4.34 0.79 3.88
CA ALA A 113 -4.98 -0.48 4.24
C ALA A 113 -6.26 -0.27 5.08
N ARG A 114 -6.49 0.90 5.65
CA ARG A 114 -7.72 1.24 6.39
C ARG A 114 -8.78 1.93 5.52
N VAL A 115 -8.51 2.10 4.23
CA VAL A 115 -9.35 2.80 3.27
C VAL A 115 -9.84 1.80 2.20
N PRO A 116 -10.97 1.11 2.41
CA PRO A 116 -11.47 0.09 1.47
C PRO A 116 -11.67 0.61 0.04
N GLU A 117 -11.92 1.91 -0.12
CA GLU A 117 -12.07 2.57 -1.41
C GLU A 117 -10.82 2.45 -2.28
N VAL A 118 -9.62 2.39 -1.70
CA VAL A 118 -8.37 2.17 -2.44
C VAL A 118 -8.39 0.81 -3.14
N PHE A 119 -8.79 -0.24 -2.43
CA PHE A 119 -8.81 -1.61 -2.97
C PHE A 119 -9.99 -1.83 -3.90
N THR A 120 -11.13 -1.16 -3.62
CA THR A 120 -12.29 -1.17 -4.53
C THR A 120 -11.97 -0.46 -5.85
N GLU A 121 -11.21 0.64 -5.80
CA GLU A 121 -10.71 1.31 -7.00
C GLU A 121 -9.81 0.39 -7.81
N TYR A 122 -8.84 -0.29 -7.17
CA TYR A 122 -7.97 -1.24 -7.85
C TYR A 122 -8.74 -2.43 -8.45
N GLU A 123 -9.74 -2.95 -7.74
CA GLU A 123 -10.64 -3.96 -8.27
C GLU A 123 -11.34 -3.47 -9.55
N SER A 124 -11.89 -2.26 -9.53
CA SER A 124 -12.59 -1.68 -10.68
C SER A 124 -11.69 -1.43 -11.89
N ARG A 125 -10.38 -1.29 -11.66
CA ARG A 125 -9.34 -1.14 -12.69
C ARG A 125 -8.79 -2.50 -13.17
N GLY A 126 -9.36 -3.61 -12.71
CA GLY A 126 -8.94 -4.97 -13.06
C GLY A 126 -7.52 -5.27 -12.60
N VAL A 127 -7.06 -4.74 -11.47
CA VAL A 127 -5.78 -5.12 -10.86
C VAL A 127 -5.87 -6.56 -10.37
N ASP A 128 -4.84 -7.35 -10.56
CA ASP A 128 -4.78 -8.73 -10.09
C ASP A 128 -4.12 -8.82 -8.72
N CYS A 129 -3.08 -8.01 -8.47
CA CYS A 129 -2.36 -7.99 -7.20
C CYS A 129 -2.10 -6.56 -6.71
N VAL A 130 -2.32 -6.29 -5.43
CA VAL A 130 -1.91 -5.03 -4.80
C VAL A 130 -0.64 -5.26 -3.97
N LEU A 131 0.39 -4.48 -4.28
CA LEU A 131 1.64 -4.39 -3.53
C LEU A 131 1.42 -3.39 -2.37
N LEU A 132 1.24 -3.91 -1.17
CA LEU A 132 0.98 -3.14 0.05
C LEU A 132 2.23 -3.06 0.91
N ALA A 133 2.92 -1.91 0.87
CA ALA A 133 4.04 -1.63 1.77
C ALA A 133 3.50 -1.05 3.08
N SER A 134 3.97 -1.53 4.24
CA SER A 134 3.50 -1.04 5.53
C SER A 134 4.60 -1.02 6.58
N TYR A 135 4.41 -0.17 7.58
CA TYR A 135 5.20 -0.16 8.80
C TYR A 135 4.29 0.26 9.95
N SER A 136 4.44 -0.42 11.08
CA SER A 136 3.67 -0.21 12.28
C SER A 136 4.59 -0.47 13.47
N ASP A 137 4.63 0.49 14.39
CA ASP A 137 5.29 0.37 15.69
C ASP A 137 4.33 -0.14 16.77
N ALA A 138 3.09 -0.45 16.39
CA ALA A 138 2.10 -1.02 17.30
C ALA A 138 2.57 -2.38 17.84
N PRO A 139 2.33 -2.68 19.12
CA PRO A 139 2.67 -3.98 19.67
C PRO A 139 1.90 -5.09 18.94
N PRO A 140 2.48 -6.28 18.77
CA PRO A 140 1.86 -7.37 18.01
C PRO A 140 0.45 -7.75 18.48
N SER A 141 0.18 -7.64 19.78
CA SER A 141 -1.12 -7.93 20.39
C SER A 141 -2.25 -7.00 19.94
N GLU A 142 -1.92 -5.83 19.40
CA GLU A 142 -2.87 -4.79 19.01
C GLU A 142 -2.90 -4.54 17.50
N SER A 143 -1.92 -5.07 16.76
CA SER A 143 -1.87 -4.93 15.31
C SER A 143 -2.93 -5.79 14.63
N LEU A 144 -3.68 -5.18 13.72
CA LEU A 144 -4.56 -5.87 12.77
C LEU A 144 -3.93 -5.92 11.37
N ASP A 145 -2.64 -5.62 11.27
CA ASP A 145 -2.00 -5.37 9.98
C ASP A 145 -1.88 -6.64 9.12
N ASP A 146 -1.79 -7.84 9.72
CA ASP A 146 -1.84 -9.11 8.97
C ASP A 146 -3.26 -9.51 8.55
N ARG A 147 -4.30 -9.08 9.27
CA ARG A 147 -5.69 -9.45 8.93
C ARG A 147 -6.20 -8.69 7.71
N ARG A 148 -5.73 -7.48 7.47
CA ARG A 148 -6.20 -6.64 6.35
C ARG A 148 -5.82 -7.21 4.97
N PRO A 149 -4.58 -7.68 4.72
CA PRO A 149 -4.23 -8.34 3.47
C PRO A 149 -5.15 -9.51 3.13
N LEU A 150 -5.41 -10.42 4.08
CA LEU A 150 -6.34 -11.54 3.86
C LEU A 150 -7.76 -11.06 3.56
N ALA A 151 -8.27 -10.10 4.35
CA ALA A 151 -9.61 -9.56 4.15
C ALA A 151 -9.76 -8.91 2.77
N TYR A 152 -8.81 -8.09 2.33
CA TYR A 152 -8.88 -7.51 0.99
C TYR A 152 -8.70 -8.54 -0.10
N ALA A 153 -7.81 -9.52 0.08
CA ALA A 153 -7.63 -10.57 -0.89
C ALA A 153 -8.95 -11.33 -1.14
N LEU A 154 -9.61 -11.75 -0.05
CA LEU A 154 -10.91 -12.41 -0.10
C LEU A 154 -12.01 -11.52 -0.68
N LEU A 155 -12.14 -10.28 -0.21
CA LEU A 155 -13.27 -9.42 -0.58
C LEU A 155 -13.18 -8.88 -2.01
N THR A 156 -11.98 -8.67 -2.53
CA THR A 156 -11.75 -8.08 -3.87
C THR A 156 -11.33 -9.11 -4.92
N GLU A 157 -11.07 -10.34 -4.48
CA GLU A 157 -10.49 -11.43 -5.28
C GLU A 157 -9.22 -10.99 -6.02
N MET A 158 -8.36 -10.27 -5.29
CA MET A 158 -7.01 -9.88 -5.70
C MET A 158 -5.99 -10.59 -4.81
N TRP A 159 -4.77 -10.80 -5.29
CA TRP A 159 -3.66 -11.05 -4.38
C TRP A 159 -3.28 -9.78 -3.64
N ILE A 160 -2.81 -9.92 -2.41
CA ILE A 160 -2.18 -8.81 -1.67
C ILE A 160 -0.77 -9.24 -1.29
N ALA A 161 0.23 -8.66 -1.95
CA ALA A 161 1.62 -8.82 -1.57
C ALA A 161 1.96 -7.77 -0.50
N PHE A 162 2.09 -8.23 0.73
CA PHE A 162 2.26 -7.39 1.90
C PHE A 162 3.72 -7.38 2.37
N ALA A 163 4.34 -6.21 2.36
CA ALA A 163 5.73 -6.01 2.72
C ALA A 163 5.87 -5.12 3.97
N VAL A 164 6.59 -5.61 4.97
CA VAL A 164 6.91 -4.89 6.21
C VAL A 164 8.39 -5.03 6.56
N PRO A 165 8.99 -4.07 7.28
CA PRO A 165 10.35 -4.20 7.78
C PRO A 165 10.48 -5.39 8.75
N GLY A 166 11.42 -6.31 8.48
CA GLY A 166 11.67 -7.52 9.28
C GLY A 166 12.47 -7.27 10.57
N ALA A 167 12.16 -6.21 11.33
CA ALA A 167 13.08 -5.68 12.35
C ALA A 167 12.71 -6.02 13.80
N VAL A 168 11.53 -6.59 14.07
CA VAL A 168 11.05 -6.79 15.45
C VAL A 168 10.47 -8.20 15.62
N ALA A 169 11.03 -8.96 16.56
CA ALA A 169 10.52 -10.29 16.91
C ALA A 169 9.07 -10.22 17.42
N GLY A 170 8.24 -11.16 16.99
CA GLY A 170 6.81 -11.19 17.28
C GLY A 170 5.96 -10.21 16.46
N ALA A 171 6.54 -9.29 15.70
CA ALA A 171 5.80 -8.37 14.85
C ALA A 171 5.19 -9.06 13.62
N THR A 172 4.27 -8.33 12.99
CA THR A 172 3.71 -8.69 11.68
C THR A 172 4.83 -8.96 10.68
N THR A 173 4.69 -10.02 9.89
CA THR A 173 5.67 -10.46 8.89
C THR A 173 5.17 -10.19 7.49
N SER A 174 6.10 -10.02 6.54
CA SER A 174 5.77 -9.97 5.12
C SER A 174 5.13 -11.28 4.66
N GLY A 175 4.29 -11.20 3.63
CA GLY A 175 3.60 -12.36 3.08
C GLY A 175 2.75 -12.02 1.87
N VAL A 176 2.22 -13.05 1.22
CA VAL A 176 1.33 -12.91 0.06
C VAL A 176 0.00 -13.59 0.37
N ALA A 177 -1.06 -12.80 0.48
CA ALA A 177 -2.41 -13.28 0.68
C ALA A 177 -3.08 -13.58 -0.66
N ALA A 178 -3.78 -14.71 -0.76
CA ALA A 178 -4.51 -15.12 -1.93
C ALA A 178 -6.03 -14.91 -1.79
N PRO A 179 -6.76 -14.82 -2.93
CA PRO A 179 -8.21 -14.64 -2.96
C PRO A 179 -9.05 -15.67 -2.21
N ASP A 180 -8.49 -16.81 -1.86
CA ASP A 180 -9.14 -17.93 -1.15
C ASP A 180 -8.89 -17.93 0.36
N ASP A 181 -8.61 -16.75 0.95
CA ASP A 181 -8.39 -16.53 2.39
C ASP A 181 -7.20 -17.32 2.98
N ARG A 182 -6.14 -17.51 2.18
CA ARG A 182 -4.89 -18.14 2.64
C ARG A 182 -3.67 -17.28 2.39
N TRP A 183 -2.65 -17.48 3.20
CA TRP A 183 -1.29 -17.05 2.88
C TRP A 183 -0.67 -18.04 1.89
N LEU A 184 -0.26 -17.58 0.71
CA LEU A 184 0.58 -18.35 -0.20
C LEU A 184 1.96 -18.57 0.41
N ALA A 185 2.48 -17.53 1.03
CA ALA A 185 3.73 -17.53 1.74
C ALA A 185 3.73 -16.43 2.81
N ARG A 186 4.49 -16.64 3.86
CA ARG A 186 4.61 -15.71 4.98
C ARG A 186 5.98 -15.90 5.64
N GLY A 187 6.59 -14.80 6.07
CA GLY A 187 7.80 -14.83 6.88
C GLY A 187 7.54 -15.38 8.29
N VAL A 188 8.62 -15.66 9.01
CA VAL A 188 8.60 -16.11 10.40
C VAL A 188 8.79 -14.91 11.33
N PRO A 189 8.00 -14.75 12.41
CA PRO A 189 8.10 -13.60 13.30
C PRO A 189 9.27 -13.71 14.31
N ASP A 190 10.45 -14.12 13.85
CA ASP A 190 11.65 -14.32 14.69
C ASP A 190 12.58 -13.09 14.76
N GLY A 191 12.24 -12.02 14.03
CA GLY A 191 13.02 -10.78 13.98
C GLY A 191 14.24 -10.84 13.07
N THR A 192 14.40 -11.90 12.26
CA THR A 192 15.47 -12.00 11.27
C THR A 192 15.03 -11.45 9.91
N PRO A 193 15.93 -10.79 9.14
CA PRO A 193 15.67 -10.44 7.76
C PRO A 193 15.40 -11.68 6.91
N GLN A 194 14.31 -11.66 6.14
CA GLN A 194 13.84 -12.79 5.34
C GLN A 194 13.38 -12.34 3.97
N VAL A 195 13.47 -13.25 3.00
CA VAL A 195 12.86 -13.12 1.67
C VAL A 195 11.75 -14.17 1.58
N VAL A 196 10.56 -13.74 1.17
CA VAL A 196 9.39 -14.61 1.03
C VAL A 196 9.09 -14.76 -0.46
N PHE A 197 8.93 -16.00 -0.92
CA PHE A 197 8.61 -16.33 -2.30
C PHE A 197 7.19 -16.88 -2.39
N ALA A 198 6.42 -16.45 -3.39
CA ALA A 198 5.10 -16.98 -3.68
C ALA A 198 4.85 -16.94 -5.20
N ASP A 199 4.28 -18.02 -5.72
CA ASP A 199 3.85 -18.09 -7.11
C ASP A 199 2.40 -17.59 -7.23
N LEU A 200 2.17 -16.56 -8.04
CA LEU A 200 0.85 -16.09 -8.38
C LEU A 200 0.36 -16.83 -9.62
N ASP A 201 -0.68 -17.63 -9.47
CA ASP A 201 -1.27 -18.39 -10.58
C ASP A 201 -2.66 -17.81 -10.92
N PRO A 202 -2.77 -16.97 -11.98
CA PRO A 202 -4.05 -16.40 -12.42
C PRO A 202 -5.02 -17.44 -12.98
N ASP A 203 -4.52 -18.61 -13.39
CA ASP A 203 -5.32 -19.70 -13.96
C ASP A 203 -5.78 -20.71 -12.91
N ASN A 204 -5.38 -20.53 -11.64
CA ASN A 204 -5.73 -21.46 -10.57
C ASN A 204 -7.24 -21.51 -10.33
N ARG A 205 -7.85 -22.64 -10.68
CA ARG A 205 -9.31 -22.84 -10.60
C ARG A 205 -9.86 -22.95 -9.18
N THR A 206 -9.02 -23.11 -8.14
CA THR A 206 -9.49 -23.00 -6.75
C THR A 206 -9.85 -21.56 -6.38
N VAL A 207 -9.29 -20.58 -7.10
CA VAL A 207 -9.64 -19.15 -7.04
C VAL A 207 -10.87 -18.83 -7.92
N LEU A 208 -11.24 -19.74 -8.84
CA LEU A 208 -12.25 -19.51 -9.88
C LEU A 208 -13.28 -20.66 -9.99
N PRO A 209 -14.22 -20.83 -9.04
CA PRO A 209 -15.45 -21.52 -9.38
C PRO A 209 -16.19 -20.65 -10.41
N ALA A 210 -16.20 -21.09 -11.67
CA ALA A 210 -16.57 -20.33 -12.88
C ALA A 210 -18.00 -19.73 -12.92
N TYR A 211 -18.78 -19.84 -11.84
CA TYR A 211 -20.09 -19.19 -11.67
C TYR A 211 -20.18 -18.24 -10.46
N ASP A 212 -19.19 -18.25 -9.56
CA ASP A 212 -19.23 -17.58 -8.24
C ASP A 212 -18.01 -16.69 -7.95
N SER A 213 -17.20 -16.29 -8.95
CA SER A 213 -16.23 -15.22 -8.69
C SER A 213 -16.98 -13.91 -8.42
N GLY A 214 -16.97 -13.50 -7.16
CA GLY A 214 -17.56 -12.28 -6.65
C GLY A 214 -17.09 -11.05 -7.42
N ARG A 215 -15.84 -11.05 -7.89
CA ARG A 215 -15.29 -9.99 -8.76
C ARG A 215 -16.00 -9.93 -10.10
N ALA A 216 -16.16 -11.06 -10.81
CA ALA A 216 -16.86 -11.07 -12.09
C ALA A 216 -18.35 -10.74 -11.92
N TRP A 217 -18.96 -11.20 -10.83
CA TRP A 217 -20.33 -10.81 -10.48
C TRP A 217 -20.44 -9.30 -10.21
N ARG A 218 -19.55 -8.72 -9.39
CA ARG A 218 -19.51 -7.28 -9.08
C ARG A 218 -19.30 -6.45 -10.34
N ALA A 219 -18.41 -6.87 -11.24
CA ALA A 219 -18.20 -6.21 -12.53
C ALA A 219 -19.50 -6.16 -13.37
N ARG A 220 -20.27 -7.25 -13.43
CA ARG A 220 -21.58 -7.27 -14.10
C ARG A 220 -22.62 -6.38 -13.42
N GLN A 221 -22.57 -6.27 -12.09
CA GLN A 221 -23.52 -5.48 -11.29
C GLN A 221 -23.10 -4.01 -11.09
N ALA A 222 -21.90 -3.61 -11.51
CA ALA A 222 -21.32 -2.30 -11.22
C ALA A 222 -22.23 -1.11 -11.55
N PRO A 223 -22.93 -1.06 -12.71
CA PRO A 223 -23.89 0.01 -12.98
C PRO A 223 -25.02 0.07 -11.96
N THR A 224 -25.60 -1.09 -11.60
CA THR A 224 -26.68 -1.20 -10.62
C THR A 224 -26.22 -0.82 -9.22
N ILE A 225 -25.02 -1.28 -8.80
CA ILE A 225 -24.43 -0.93 -7.50
C ILE A 225 -24.22 0.59 -7.42
N ARG A 226 -23.61 1.21 -8.44
CA ARG A 226 -23.39 2.67 -8.49
C ARG A 226 -24.70 3.44 -8.42
N THR A 227 -25.73 3.04 -9.16
CA THR A 227 -27.06 3.70 -9.12
C THR A 227 -27.73 3.57 -7.75
N ARG A 228 -27.59 2.43 -7.06
CA ARG A 228 -28.23 2.20 -5.76
C ARG A 228 -27.50 2.92 -4.62
N LEU A 229 -26.17 2.82 -4.58
CA LEU A 229 -25.36 3.45 -3.53
C LEU A 229 -25.26 4.97 -3.71
N GLY A 230 -25.24 5.47 -4.95
CA GLY A 230 -25.30 6.91 -5.22
C GLY A 230 -26.63 7.58 -4.86
N LYS A 231 -27.65 6.80 -4.47
CA LYS A 231 -28.94 7.28 -3.93
C LYS A 231 -29.03 7.20 -2.41
N VAL A 232 -28.00 6.72 -1.72
CA VAL A 232 -27.98 6.71 -0.25
C VAL A 232 -27.60 8.10 0.22
N GLU A 233 -28.61 8.95 0.44
CA GLU A 233 -28.46 10.15 1.25
C GLU A 233 -28.14 9.72 2.70
N LEU A 234 -27.11 10.31 3.29
CA LEU A 234 -26.88 10.20 4.73
C LEU A 234 -28.09 10.84 5.44
N LEU A 235 -28.96 10.01 6.01
CA LEU A 235 -30.04 10.47 6.88
C LEU A 235 -29.42 11.12 8.14
N GLY A 236 -29.22 12.43 8.11
CA GLY A 236 -28.79 13.19 9.28
C GLY A 236 -27.83 14.36 9.01
N SER A 237 -28.17 15.28 8.12
CA SER A 237 -27.63 16.64 8.15
C SER A 237 -28.74 17.69 8.15
N SER A 238 -29.75 17.51 9.00
CA SER A 238 -30.65 18.60 9.39
C SER A 238 -30.22 19.11 10.76
N GLY A 239 -29.11 19.85 10.80
CA GLY A 239 -28.83 20.76 11.89
C GLY A 239 -29.58 22.05 11.63
N ASP A 240 -30.87 22.10 11.98
CA ASP A 240 -31.55 23.37 12.14
C ASP A 240 -30.85 24.15 13.27
N PRO A 241 -30.47 25.42 13.07
CA PRO A 241 -29.95 26.23 14.15
C PRO A 241 -31.06 26.45 15.17
N ALA A 242 -30.82 26.06 16.43
CA ALA A 242 -31.73 26.36 17.53
C ALA A 242 -31.98 27.88 17.63
N PRO A 243 -33.22 28.34 17.84
CA PRO A 243 -33.46 29.75 18.13
C PRO A 243 -32.97 30.03 19.56
N GLY A 244 -32.11 31.04 19.70
CA GLY A 244 -31.61 31.47 21.00
C GLY A 244 -32.69 32.13 21.86
N PRO A 245 -32.43 32.27 23.17
CA PRO A 245 -32.81 33.43 23.96
C PRO A 245 -31.68 34.48 24.01
#